data_AF-A0A9R1MG26-F1
#
_entry.id   AF-A0A9R1MG26-F1
#
_cell.length_a   1.000
_cell.length_b   1.000
_cell.length_c   1.000
_cell.angle_alpha   90.00
_cell.angle_beta   90.00
_cell.angle_gamma   90.00
#
_symmetry.space_group_name_H-M   'P 1'
#
loop_
_entity.id
_entity.type
_entity.pdbx_description
1 polymer ?
#
loop_
_entity_poly.entity_id
_entity_poly.type
_entity_poly.pdbx_seq_one_letter_code
_entity_poly.pdbx_strand_id
1 'polypeptide(L)'
;MPVHAVQYGKVLQLEMPVSERRRLLFAEEDDRAFLVVGGSLGLGVLIALSVVCIRAGASPPPHYVTKVWANGPPSAGNDRTDTVRTEIQVTSSKEPGTVAVEELTFLTVPHKLLAGAGPSRRVSLHVRIDKITS
;
A
#
# COMPACT_ATOMS: atom_id res chain seq x y z
N MET A 1 6.09 7.81 11.50
CA MET A 1 5.77 6.92 10.37
C MET A 1 6.25 5.52 10.74
N PRO A 2 5.36 4.51 10.84
CA PRO A 2 5.72 3.16 11.25
C PRO A 2 6.46 2.44 10.14
N VAL A 3 7.38 1.56 10.55
CA VAL A 3 8.20 0.73 9.66
C VAL A 3 7.82 -0.73 9.86
N HIS A 4 7.64 -1.47 8.76
CA HIS A 4 7.32 -2.89 8.78
C HIS A 4 8.31 -3.67 7.92
N ALA A 5 8.84 -4.78 8.42
CA ALA A 5 9.63 -5.70 7.62
C ALA A 5 8.72 -6.43 6.60
N VAL A 6 9.23 -6.64 5.39
CA VAL A 6 8.56 -7.41 4.34
C VAL A 6 9.50 -8.45 3.74
N GLN A 7 8.90 -9.54 3.25
CA GLN A 7 9.59 -10.56 2.45
C GLN A 7 8.93 -10.61 1.09
N TYR A 8 9.73 -10.64 0.02
CA TYR A 8 9.19 -10.72 -1.33
C TYR A 8 8.35 -11.98 -1.52
N GLY A 9 7.26 -11.87 -2.27
CA GLY A 9 6.32 -12.97 -2.51
C GLY A 9 5.40 -13.32 -1.33
N LYS A 10 5.63 -12.77 -0.13
CA LYS A 10 4.77 -12.98 1.04
C LYS A 10 3.82 -11.82 1.26
N VAL A 11 2.68 -12.13 1.87
CA VAL A 11 1.67 -11.14 2.23
C VAL A 11 2.00 -10.56 3.60
N LEU A 12 2.15 -9.25 3.66
CA LEU A 12 2.13 -8.49 4.90
C LEU A 12 0.71 -7.96 5.11
N GLN A 13 0.10 -8.32 6.25
CA GLN A 13 -1.15 -7.71 6.71
C GLN A 13 -0.82 -6.56 7.67
N LEU A 14 -1.44 -5.40 7.47
CA LEU A 14 -1.27 -4.23 8.33
C LEU A 14 -2.60 -3.47 8.49
N GLU A 15 -2.80 -2.93 9.68
CA GLU A 15 -3.90 -2.01 9.96
C GLU A 15 -3.42 -0.58 9.71
N MET A 16 -4.06 0.10 8.78
CA MET A 16 -3.72 1.49 8.45
C MET A 16 -4.83 2.44 8.94
N PRO A 17 -4.56 3.28 9.95
CA PRO A 17 -5.48 4.31 10.40
C PRO A 17 -5.69 5.37 9.33
N VAL A 18 -6.92 5.88 9.20
CA VAL A 18 -7.24 7.03 8.33
C VAL A 18 -6.46 8.29 8.73
N SER A 19 -6.12 8.43 10.01
CA SER A 19 -5.32 9.53 10.56
C SER A 19 -3.84 9.43 10.21
N GLU A 20 -3.32 8.22 9.96
CA GLU A 20 -1.91 7.99 9.65
C GLU A 20 -1.77 7.18 8.37
N ARG A 21 -1.73 7.90 7.25
CA ARG A 21 -1.83 7.32 5.90
C ARG A 21 -0.49 6.93 5.28
N ARG A 22 0.59 6.88 6.06
CA ARG A 22 1.94 6.59 5.56
C ARG A 22 2.53 5.42 6.32
N ARG A 23 3.08 4.47 5.57
CA ARG A 23 3.77 3.28 6.09
C ARG A 23 5.05 3.07 5.29
N LEU A 24 6.13 2.75 5.99
CA LEU A 24 7.38 2.33 5.36
C LEU A 24 7.47 0.81 5.45
N LEU A 25 7.73 0.17 4.32
CA LEU A 25 7.99 -1.27 4.24
C LEU A 25 9.46 -1.46 3.92
N PHE A 26 10.13 -2.34 4.65
CA PHE A 26 11.56 -2.57 4.51
C PHE A 26 11.83 -4.04 4.16
N ALA A 27 12.42 -4.27 3.00
CA ALA A 27 12.88 -5.58 2.57
C ALA A 27 14.34 -5.75 2.99
N GLU A 28 14.57 -6.55 4.03
CA GLU A 28 15.90 -6.80 4.59
C GLU A 28 16.83 -7.56 3.62
N GLU A 29 16.26 -8.32 2.67
CA GLU A 29 17.00 -9.13 1.70
C GLU A 29 17.97 -8.30 0.84
N ASP A 30 17.57 -7.10 0.43
CA ASP A 30 18.35 -6.24 -0.48
C ASP A 30 18.37 -4.76 -0.08
N ASP A 31 18.10 -4.47 1.21
CA ASP A 31 18.09 -3.13 1.80
C ASP A 31 17.22 -2.15 0.99
N ARG A 32 15.98 -2.59 0.68
CA ARG A 32 15.01 -1.81 -0.11
C ARG A 32 13.89 -1.31 0.76
N ALA A 33 13.55 -0.03 0.55
CA ALA A 33 12.42 0.60 1.21
C ALA A 33 11.30 0.87 0.21
N PHE A 34 10.07 0.63 0.65
CA PHE A 34 8.85 0.95 -0.10
C PHE A 34 7.97 1.85 0.76
N LEU A 35 7.47 2.92 0.17
CA LEU A 35 6.56 3.85 0.82
C LEU A 35 5.15 3.55 0.35
N VAL A 36 4.27 3.19 1.29
CA VAL A 36 2.83 3.11 1.06
C VAL A 36 2.21 4.42 1.52
N VAL A 37 1.51 5.11 0.62
CA VAL A 37 0.89 6.40 0.90
C VAL A 37 -0.59 6.36 0.56
N GLY A 38 -1.42 6.76 1.52
CA GLY A 38 -2.84 7.05 1.33
C GLY A 38 -3.10 8.54 1.15
N GLY A 39 -3.69 8.92 0.02
CA GLY A 39 -4.24 10.26 -0.25
C GLY A 39 -5.77 10.25 -0.25
N SER A 40 -6.41 11.41 -0.06
CA SER A 40 -7.87 11.53 -0.26
C SER A 40 -8.18 12.00 -1.67
N LEU A 41 -9.11 11.34 -2.37
CA LEU A 41 -9.46 11.63 -3.76
C LEU A 41 -10.80 12.39 -3.91
N GLY A 42 -11.21 13.15 -2.88
CA GLY A 42 -12.50 13.87 -2.86
C GLY A 42 -13.68 13.08 -2.29
N LEU A 43 -14.90 13.62 -2.42
CA LEU A 43 -16.10 13.15 -1.74
C LEU A 43 -16.56 11.77 -2.25
N GLY A 44 -16.24 10.71 -1.50
CA GLY A 44 -16.75 9.34 -1.71
C GLY A 44 -15.66 8.25 -1.67
N VAL A 45 -14.41 8.62 -1.89
CA VAL A 45 -13.24 7.73 -1.85
C VAL A 45 -12.22 8.30 -0.87
N LEU A 46 -12.09 7.67 0.30
CA LEU A 46 -11.30 8.26 1.39
C LEU A 46 -9.80 8.08 1.22
N ILE A 47 -9.39 6.94 0.66
CA ILE A 47 -7.98 6.56 0.58
C ILE A 47 -7.70 5.98 -0.81
N ALA A 48 -6.92 6.73 -1.59
CA ALA A 48 -6.16 6.23 -2.73
C ALA A 48 -4.78 5.79 -2.20
N LEU A 49 -4.47 4.50 -2.30
CA LEU A 49 -3.20 3.93 -1.84
C LEU A 49 -2.27 3.68 -3.01
N SER A 50 -1.09 4.29 -2.99
CA SER A 50 -0.01 3.99 -3.92
C SER A 50 1.21 3.44 -3.19
N VAL A 51 2.08 2.74 -3.93
CA VAL A 51 3.32 2.16 -3.42
C VAL A 51 4.48 2.58 -4.32
N VAL A 52 5.52 3.13 -3.71
CA VAL A 52 6.72 3.61 -4.40
C VAL A 52 7.96 2.97 -3.77
N CYS A 53 8.91 2.53 -4.58
CA CYS A 53 10.21 2.06 -4.12
C CYS A 53 11.19 3.24 -3.99
N ILE A 54 11.87 3.34 -2.84
CA ILE A 54 12.94 4.30 -2.57
C ILE A 54 14.27 3.56 -2.70
N ARG A 55 15.19 4.06 -3.51
CA ARG A 55 16.50 3.42 -3.72
C ARG A 55 17.67 4.40 -3.76
N ALA A 56 18.85 3.91 -3.35
CA ALA A 56 20.13 4.58 -3.61
C ALA A 56 20.59 4.35 -5.07
N GLY A 57 21.14 5.40 -5.68
CA GLY A 57 21.47 5.44 -7.12
C GLY A 57 22.80 4.76 -7.45
N ALA A 58 22.75 3.52 -7.93
CA ALA A 58 23.86 2.88 -8.65
C ALA A 58 23.42 1.65 -9.48
N SER A 59 22.38 0.92 -9.05
CA SER A 59 21.88 -0.27 -9.76
C SER A 59 20.86 0.09 -10.86
N PRO A 60 20.70 -0.69 -11.94
CA PRO A 60 19.47 -0.68 -12.73
C PRO A 60 18.26 -0.83 -11.79
N PRO A 61 17.14 -0.13 -12.04
CA PRO A 61 15.98 -0.16 -11.16
C PRO A 61 15.43 -1.60 -11.13
N PRO A 62 15.41 -2.26 -9.96
CA PRO A 62 14.70 -3.51 -9.85
C PRO A 62 13.22 -3.26 -10.12
N HIS A 63 12.61 -4.13 -10.93
CA HIS A 63 11.19 -4.06 -11.21
C HIS A 63 10.43 -4.82 -10.13
N TYR A 64 9.43 -4.17 -9.55
CA TYR A 64 8.55 -4.81 -8.57
C TYR A 64 7.10 -4.69 -9.03
N VAL A 65 6.34 -5.73 -8.72
CA VAL A 65 4.88 -5.68 -8.77
C VAL A 65 4.36 -5.76 -7.35
N THR A 66 3.48 -4.83 -6.98
CA THR A 66 2.77 -4.90 -5.70
C THR A 66 1.33 -5.30 -5.92
N LYS A 67 0.92 -6.39 -5.28
CA LYS A 67 -0.49 -6.75 -5.12
C LYS A 67 -0.95 -6.17 -3.79
N VAL A 68 -1.94 -5.30 -3.87
CA VAL A 68 -2.50 -4.65 -2.68
C VAL A 68 -4.01 -4.83 -2.66
N TRP A 69 -4.54 -5.20 -1.50
CA TRP A 69 -5.99 -5.32 -1.30
C TRP A 69 -6.40 -4.90 0.09
N ALA A 70 -7.62 -4.38 0.16
CA ALA A 70 -8.26 -3.97 1.40
C ALA A 70 -9.50 -4.84 1.62
N ASN A 71 -9.62 -5.38 2.83
CA ASN A 71 -10.79 -6.15 3.26
C ASN A 71 -11.68 -5.25 4.11
N GLY A 72 -12.99 -5.38 3.91
CA GLY A 72 -13.98 -4.82 4.80
C GLY A 72 -14.05 -5.58 6.13
N PRO A 73 -14.72 -4.99 7.14
CA PRO A 73 -14.97 -5.69 8.39
C PRO A 73 -15.81 -6.96 8.14
N PRO A 74 -15.66 -8.00 8.98
CA PRO A 74 -16.52 -9.18 8.93
C PRO A 74 -18.00 -8.78 9.02
N SER A 75 -18.83 -9.33 8.13
CA SER A 75 -20.28 -9.13 8.21
C SER A 75 -20.87 -10.13 9.21
N ALA A 76 -21.77 -9.67 10.08
CA ALA A 76 -22.45 -10.52 11.02
C ALA A 76 -23.38 -11.49 10.26
N GLY A 77 -23.01 -12.78 10.22
CA GLY A 77 -23.83 -13.86 9.64
C GLY A 77 -23.27 -14.52 8.38
N ASN A 78 -22.10 -14.11 7.89
CA ASN A 78 -21.48 -14.65 6.69
C ASN A 78 -19.96 -14.40 6.67
N ASP A 79 -19.17 -15.45 6.44
CA ASP A 79 -17.69 -15.40 6.36
C ASP A 79 -17.14 -14.62 5.14
N ARG A 80 -18.00 -13.90 4.40
CA ARG A 80 -17.59 -13.11 3.24
C ARG A 80 -17.38 -11.65 3.62
N THR A 81 -16.15 -11.20 3.47
CA THR A 81 -15.76 -9.78 3.54
C THR A 81 -15.65 -9.18 2.15
N ASP A 82 -16.26 -8.02 1.94
CA ASP A 82 -16.01 -7.23 0.73
C ASP A 82 -14.51 -6.96 0.58
N THR A 83 -13.98 -7.09 -0.64
CA THR A 83 -12.56 -6.89 -0.92
C THR A 83 -12.39 -6.04 -2.17
N VAL A 84 -11.50 -5.06 -2.11
CA VAL A 84 -11.00 -4.34 -3.29
C VAL A 84 -9.52 -4.63 -3.46
N ARG A 85 -9.09 -4.88 -4.70
CA ARG A 85 -7.72 -5.26 -5.00
C ARG A 85 -7.24 -4.54 -6.26
N THR A 86 -5.95 -4.25 -6.28
CA THR A 86 -5.25 -3.80 -7.48
C THR A 86 -3.84 -4.39 -7.52
N GLU A 87 -3.25 -4.34 -8.70
CA GLU A 87 -1.88 -4.71 -8.96
C GLU A 87 -1.16 -3.49 -9.52
N ILE A 88 -0.02 -3.13 -8.92
CA ILE A 88 0.70 -1.89 -9.18
C ILE A 88 2.09 -2.26 -9.66
N GLN A 89 2.46 -1.79 -10.85
CA GLN A 89 3.85 -1.71 -11.24
C GLN A 89 4.51 -0.61 -10.42
N VAL A 90 5.46 -0.99 -9.57
CA VAL A 90 5.99 -0.08 -8.56
C VAL A 90 6.92 0.94 -9.21
N THR A 91 6.55 2.21 -9.11
CA THR A 91 7.45 3.32 -9.48
C THR A 91 8.65 3.33 -8.54
N SER A 92 9.85 3.38 -9.11
CA SER A 92 11.10 3.48 -8.35
C SER A 92 11.66 4.89 -8.45
N SER A 93 11.93 5.52 -7.31
CA SER A 93 12.51 6.86 -7.23
C SER A 93 13.79 6.87 -6.40
N LYS A 94 14.74 7.70 -6.85
CA LYS A 94 16.03 7.96 -6.20
C LYS A 94 16.10 9.33 -5.51
N GLU A 95 15.13 10.21 -5.79
CA GLU A 95 15.19 11.62 -5.41
C GLU A 95 13.81 12.06 -4.88
N PRO A 96 13.74 12.69 -3.70
CA PRO A 96 12.50 13.23 -3.18
C PRO A 96 11.85 14.21 -4.16
N GLY A 97 10.52 14.18 -4.28
CA GLY A 97 9.76 15.13 -5.11
C GLY A 97 9.70 14.83 -6.61
N THR A 98 10.38 13.78 -7.08
CA THR A 98 10.40 13.41 -8.52
C THR A 98 9.24 12.51 -8.96
N VAL A 99 8.40 12.06 -8.02
CA VAL A 99 7.30 11.14 -8.32
C VAL A 99 6.09 11.95 -8.78
N ALA A 100 5.70 11.79 -10.05
CA ALA A 100 4.45 12.33 -10.59
C ALA A 100 3.25 11.55 -10.01
N VAL A 101 2.61 12.11 -8.96
CA VAL A 101 1.52 11.44 -8.24
C VAL A 101 0.33 11.14 -9.13
N GLU A 102 0.08 11.97 -10.14
CA GLU A 102 -1.01 11.82 -11.11
C GLU A 102 -0.84 10.62 -12.05
N GLU A 103 0.38 10.12 -12.23
CA GLU A 103 0.68 8.95 -13.05
C GLU A 103 0.70 7.64 -12.25
N LEU A 104 0.58 7.72 -10.91
CA LEU A 104 0.63 6.54 -10.06
C LEU A 104 -0.68 5.73 -10.18
N THR A 105 -0.54 4.42 -10.33
CA THR A 105 -1.64 3.50 -10.08
C THR A 105 -1.94 3.46 -8.57
N PHE A 106 -3.21 3.53 -8.20
CA PHE A 106 -3.64 3.49 -6.82
C PHE A 106 -4.80 2.52 -6.57
N LEU A 107 -4.87 2.00 -5.35
CA LEU A 107 -6.05 1.31 -4.83
C LEU A 107 -7.01 2.32 -4.22
N THR A 108 -8.23 2.37 -4.73
CA THR A 108 -9.33 3.11 -4.13
C THR A 108 -10.00 2.26 -3.06
N VAL A 109 -10.04 2.75 -1.81
CA VAL A 109 -10.71 2.08 -0.69
C VAL A 109 -12.03 2.80 -0.36
N PRO A 110 -13.19 2.16 -0.62
CA PRO A 110 -14.50 2.68 -0.23
C PRO A 110 -14.69 2.76 1.30
N HIS A 111 -15.49 3.72 1.77
CA HIS A 111 -15.77 3.91 3.21
C HIS A 111 -16.33 2.67 3.90
N LYS A 112 -17.13 1.86 3.18
CA LYS A 112 -17.73 0.64 3.73
C LYS A 112 -16.71 -0.42 4.15
N LEU A 113 -15.46 -0.32 3.67
CA LEU A 113 -14.38 -1.24 4.04
C LEU A 113 -13.61 -0.79 5.28
N LEU A 114 -13.94 0.38 5.83
CA LEU A 114 -13.29 0.89 7.03
C LEU A 114 -13.94 0.30 8.27
N ALA A 115 -13.12 -0.20 9.19
CA ALA A 115 -13.55 -0.61 10.51
C ALA A 115 -13.45 0.56 11.50
N GLY A 116 -14.38 0.64 12.45
CA GLY A 116 -14.39 1.68 13.50
C GLY A 116 -15.15 2.96 13.14
N ALA A 117 -15.05 3.98 13.99
CA ALA A 117 -15.84 5.21 13.90
C ALA A 117 -14.97 6.48 14.01
N GLY A 118 -15.40 7.55 13.34
CA GLY A 118 -14.71 8.85 13.39
C GLY A 118 -13.19 8.76 13.10
N PRO A 119 -12.33 9.35 13.95
CA PRO A 119 -10.88 9.41 13.71
C PRO A 119 -10.17 8.07 13.95
N SER A 120 -10.82 7.08 14.56
CA SER A 120 -10.24 5.75 14.80
C SER A 120 -10.46 4.79 13.64
N ARG A 121 -11.09 5.22 12.55
CA ARG A 121 -11.30 4.38 11.36
C ARG A 121 -9.97 3.82 10.85
N ARG A 122 -9.97 2.53 10.54
CA ARG A 122 -8.81 1.80 9.98
C ARG A 122 -9.23 0.96 8.79
N VAL A 123 -8.27 0.67 7.92
CA VAL A 123 -8.40 -0.31 6.85
C VAL A 123 -7.46 -1.48 7.12
N SER A 124 -7.97 -2.70 6.94
CA SER A 124 -7.15 -3.91 6.93
C SER A 124 -6.53 -4.08 5.56
N LEU A 125 -5.26 -3.69 5.44
CA LEU A 125 -4.51 -3.68 4.20
C LEU A 125 -3.61 -4.90 4.12
N HIS A 126 -3.61 -5.54 2.96
CA HIS A 126 -2.69 -6.61 2.64
C HIS A 126 -1.81 -6.17 1.49
N VAL A 127 -0.50 -6.31 1.67
CA VAL A 127 0.50 -5.89 0.70
C VAL A 127 1.41 -7.08 0.42
N ARG A 128 1.55 -7.44 -0.85
CA ARG A 128 2.54 -8.40 -1.32
C ARG A 128 3.38 -7.74 -2.40
N ILE A 129 4.69 -7.73 -2.18
CA ILE A 129 5.65 -7.19 -3.15
C ILE A 129 6.34 -8.38 -3.80
N ASP A 130 6.21 -8.50 -5.11
CA ASP A 130 6.90 -9.47 -5.93
C ASP A 130 8.09 -8.77 -6.60
N LYS A 131 9.30 -9.32 -6.42
CA LYS A 131 10.51 -8.88 -7.13
C LYS A 131 10.56 -9.58 -8.48
N ILE A 132 10.60 -8.80 -9.56
CA ILE A 132 10.72 -9.34 -10.92
C ILE A 132 12.22 -9.50 -11.19
N THR A 133 12.70 -10.73 -11.13
CA THR A 133 14.06 -11.07 -11.57
C THR A 133 14.05 -11.17 -13.08
N SER A 134 14.86 -10.35 -13.75
CA SER A 134 15.21 -10.55 -15.16
C SER A 134 16.31 -11.59 -15.29
#